data_AF-A0A1Q3JWH0-F1
#
_entry.id   AF-A0A1Q3JWH0-F1
#
_cell.length_a   1.000
_cell.length_b   1.000
_cell.length_c   1.000
_cell.angle_alpha   90.00
_cell.angle_beta   90.00
_cell.angle_gamma   90.00
#
_symmetry.space_group_name_H-M   'P 1'
#
loop_
_entity.id
_entity.type
_entity.pdbx_description
1 polymer ?
#
loop_
_entity_poly.entity_id
_entity_poly.type
_entity_poly.pdbx_seq_one_letter_code
_entity_poly.pdbx_strand_id
1 'polypeptide(L)' 'MHFWLQFIITIGIFALMLIGGFYTYKYLNNKLTSSNTWGGIIGYSIALLAALAAIYGGGFLLMGLIYKYLTT' A
#
# COMPACT_ATOMS: atom_id res chain seq x y z
N MET A 1 2.38 -17.24 22.98
CA MET A 1 2.38 -15.76 23.01
C MET A 1 2.62 -15.14 21.63
N HIS A 2 3.51 -15.72 20.80
CA HIS A 2 3.86 -15.20 19.47
C HIS A 2 2.69 -15.11 18.47
N PHE A 3 1.72 -16.03 18.51
CA PHE A 3 0.55 -16.00 17.60
C PHE A 3 -0.28 -14.70 17.74
N TRP A 4 -0.62 -14.30 18.97
CA TRP A 4 -1.41 -13.08 19.20
C TRP A 4 -0.67 -11.82 18.76
N LEU A 5 0.66 -11.80 18.94
CA LEU A 5 1.50 -10.71 18.47
C LEU A 5 1.55 -10.64 16.93
N GLN A 6 1.76 -11.78 16.26
CA GLN A 6 1.71 -11.88 14.80
C GLN A 6 0.36 -11.38 14.28
N PHE A 7 -0.74 -11.86 14.87
CA PHE A 7 -2.09 -11.49 14.47
C PHE A 7 -2.35 -9.98 14.58
N ILE A 8 -2.02 -9.37 15.72
CA ILE A 8 -2.23 -7.92 15.93
C ILE A 8 -1.41 -7.10 14.94
N ILE A 9 -0.14 -7.47 14.71
CA ILE A 9 0.72 -6.76 13.75
C ILE A 9 0.18 -6.91 12.32
N THR A 10 -0.24 -8.10 11.91
CA THR A 10 -0.83 -8.34 10.58
C THR A 10 -2.11 -7.53 10.38
N ILE A 11 -3.01 -7.49 11.37
CA ILE A 11 -4.21 -6.65 11.31
C ILE A 11 -3.83 -5.16 11.20
N GLY A 12 -2.83 -4.71 11.95
CA GLY A 12 -2.33 -3.33 11.90
C GLY A 12 -1.78 -2.95 10.52
N ILE A 13 -0.94 -3.81 9.93
CA ILE A 13 -0.41 -3.58 8.58
C ILE A 13 -1.54 -3.58 7.55
N PHE A 14 -2.49 -4.51 7.66
CA PHE A 14 -3.64 -4.57 6.76
C PHE A 14 -4.48 -3.29 6.82
N ALA A 15 -4.74 -2.77 8.03
CA ALA A 15 -5.45 -1.51 8.21
C ALA A 15 -4.69 -0.33 7.59
N LEU A 16 -3.36 -0.26 7.78
CA LEU A 16 -2.53 0.77 7.17
C LEU A 16 -2.50 0.67 5.63
N MET A 17 -2.46 -0.55 5.08
CA MET A 17 -2.55 -0.77 3.63
C MET A 17 -3.90 -0.32 3.07
N LEU A 18 -5.00 -0.64 3.75
CA LEU A 18 -6.33 -0.21 3.33
C LEU A 18 -6.48 1.30 3.35
N ILE A 19 -6.12 1.93 4.48
CA ILE A 19 -6.24 3.38 4.66
C ILE A 19 -5.29 4.08 3.69
N GLY A 20 -4.00 3.76 3.73
CA GLY A 20 -2.99 4.36 2.87
C GLY A 20 -3.30 4.16 1.39
N GLY A 21 -3.61 2.92 0.99
CA GLY A 21 -3.95 2.59 -0.39
C GLY A 21 -5.19 3.33 -0.88
N PHE A 22 -6.24 3.41 -0.08
CA PHE A 22 -7.46 4.14 -0.42
C PHE A 22 -7.24 5.65 -0.57
N TYR A 23 -6.55 6.29 0.39
CA TYR A 23 -6.27 7.72 0.31
C TYR A 23 -5.33 8.07 -0.84
N THR A 24 -4.28 7.26 -1.05
CA THR A 24 -3.35 7.42 -2.17
C THR A 24 -4.06 7.24 -3.50
N TYR A 25 -4.90 6.22 -3.64
CA TYR A 25 -5.74 6.03 -4.83
C TYR A 25 -6.61 7.25 -5.08
N LYS A 26 -7.38 7.68 -4.07
CA LYS A 26 -8.28 8.83 -4.21
C LYS A 26 -7.53 10.10 -4.63
N TYR A 27 -6.38 10.38 -4.00
CA TYR A 27 -5.58 11.56 -4.30
C TYR A 27 -5.01 11.53 -5.74
N LEU A 28 -4.31 10.46 -6.09
CA LEU A 28 -3.65 10.35 -7.40
C LEU A 28 -4.65 10.16 -8.54
N ASN A 29 -5.74 9.42 -8.32
CA ASN A 29 -6.81 9.27 -9.28
C ASN A 29 -7.50 10.62 -9.55
N ASN A 30 -7.77 11.42 -8.53
CA ASN A 30 -8.33 12.76 -8.72
C ASN A 30 -7.39 13.65 -9.56
N LYS A 31 -6.08 13.62 -9.28
CA LYS A 31 -5.07 14.34 -10.06
C LYS A 31 -5.00 13.86 -11.51
N LEU A 32 -5.07 12.54 -11.71
CA LEU A 32 -5.11 11.90 -13.01
C LEU A 32 -6.33 12.38 -13.81
N THR A 33 -7.53 12.31 -13.22
CA THR A 33 -8.78 12.71 -13.89
C THR A 33 -8.89 14.21 -14.16
N SER A 34 -8.21 15.04 -13.37
CA SER A 34 -8.18 16.49 -13.59
C SER A 34 -7.09 16.94 -14.57
N SER A 35 -6.25 16.02 -15.06
CA SER A 35 -5.12 16.37 -15.92
C SER A 35 -5.53 16.50 -17.38
N ASN A 36 -5.33 17.70 -17.93
CA ASN A 36 -5.61 17.99 -19.35
C ASN A 36 -4.38 17.80 -20.26
N THR A 37 -3.24 17.41 -19.71
CA THR A 37 -2.00 17.20 -20.48
C THR A 37 -1.63 15.73 -20.51
N TRP A 38 -1.17 15.26 -21.68
CA TRP A 38 -0.69 13.88 -21.85
C TRP A 38 0.42 13.51 -20.86
N GLY A 39 1.34 14.44 -20.60
CA GLY A 39 2.40 14.25 -19.61
C GLY A 39 1.85 14.07 -18.19
N GLY A 40 0.83 14.84 -17.81
CA GLY A 40 0.14 14.69 -16.52
C GLY A 40 -0.56 13.34 -16.42
N ILE A 41 -1.28 12.93 -17.47
CA ILE A 41 -1.98 11.63 -17.51
C ILE A 41 -0.99 10.48 -17.33
N ILE A 42 0.10 10.45 -18.09
CA ILE A 42 1.12 9.39 -18.01
C ILE A 42 1.81 9.42 -16.64
N GLY A 43 2.23 10.61 -16.18
CA GLY A 43 2.94 10.77 -14.92
C GLY A 43 2.11 10.31 -13.71
N TYR A 44 0.85 10.74 -13.61
CA TYR A 44 -0.04 10.32 -12.53
C TYR A 44 -0.45 8.86 -12.64
N SER A 45 -0.54 8.28 -13.85
CA SER A 45 -0.82 6.85 -14.01
C SER A 45 0.32 5.99 -13.47
N ILE A 46 1.57 6.33 -13.81
CA ILE A 46 2.76 5.63 -13.31
C ILE A 46 2.87 5.82 -11.79
N ALA A 47 2.68 7.05 -11.30
CA ALA A 47 2.72 7.34 -9.86
C ALA A 47 1.65 6.55 -9.10
N LEU A 48 0.43 6.46 -9.62
CA LEU A 48 -0.66 5.69 -9.03
C LEU A 48 -0.29 4.20 -8.93
N LEU A 49 0.15 3.60 -10.03
CA LEU A 49 0.53 2.18 -10.06
C LEU A 49 1.71 1.89 -9.14
N ALA A 50 2.75 2.70 -9.19
CA ALA A 50 3.94 2.56 -8.35
C ALA A 50 3.62 2.70 -6.86
N ALA A 51 2.79 3.69 -6.50
CA ALA A 51 2.41 3.91 -5.10
C ALA A 51 1.55 2.76 -4.56
N LEU A 52 0.56 2.28 -5.32
CA LEU A 52 -0.25 1.13 -4.91
C LEU A 52 0.58 -0.16 -4.84
N ALA A 53 1.48 -0.39 -5.79
CA ALA A 53 2.40 -1.53 -5.75
C ALA A 53 3.32 -1.47 -4.52
N ALA A 54 3.84 -0.30 -4.17
CA ALA A 54 4.66 -0.12 -2.98
C ALA A 54 3.87 -0.34 -1.68
N ILE A 55 2.66 0.21 -1.57
CA ILE A 55 1.82 0.07 -0.38
C ILE A 55 1.41 -1.39 -0.18
N TYR A 56 0.82 -2.00 -1.22
CA TYR A 56 0.29 -3.35 -1.10
C TYR A 56 1.41 -4.41 -1.10
N GLY A 57 2.35 -4.30 -2.04
CA GLY A 57 3.49 -5.20 -2.12
C GLY A 57 4.42 -5.10 -0.91
N GLY A 58 4.73 -3.87 -0.48
CA GLY A 58 5.53 -3.62 0.72
C GLY A 58 4.83 -4.13 1.98
N GLY A 59 3.51 -3.91 2.11
CA GLY A 59 2.71 -4.42 3.21
C GLY A 59 2.71 -5.95 3.30
N PHE A 60 2.47 -6.66 2.19
CA PHE A 60 2.54 -8.13 2.16
C PHE A 60 3.95 -8.65 2.47
N LEU A 61 4.99 -8.00 1.95
CA LEU A 61 6.37 -8.36 2.24
C LEU A 61 6.68 -8.21 3.73
N LEU A 62 6.25 -7.10 4.35
CA LEU A 62 6.38 -6.88 5.80
C LEU A 62 5.66 -7.96 6.61
N MET A 63 4.42 -8.32 6.22
CA MET A 63 3.71 -9.43 6.87
C MET A 63 4.51 -10.73 6.77
N GLY A 64 5.02 -11.09 5.60
CA GLY A 64 5.85 -12.30 5.42
C GLY A 64 7.12 -12.30 6.26
N LEU A 65 7.81 -11.14 6.35
CA LEU A 65 8.98 -10.98 7.21
C LEU A 65 8.63 -11.16 8.69
N ILE A 66 7.55 -10.55 9.18
CA ILE A 66 7.10 -10.67 10.57
C ILE A 66 6.77 -12.12 10.91
N TYR A 67 6.10 -12.84 10.00
CA TYR A 67 5.85 -14.25 10.17
C TYR A 67 7.14 -15.04 10.33
N LYS A 68 8.15 -14.80 9.47
CA LYS A 68 9.47 -15.44 9.57
C LYS A 68 10.19 -15.09 10.88
N TYR A 69 10.29 -13.81 11.23
CA TYR A 69 11.03 -13.36 12.42
C TYR A 69 10.38 -13.76 13.74
N LEU A 70 9.06 -13.90 13.81
CA LEU A 70 8.36 -14.29 15.04
C LEU A 70 8.12 -15.80 15.16
N THR A 71 8.45 -16.59 14.13
CA THR A 71 8.45 -18.07 14.18
C THR A 71 9.85 -18.67 14.34
N THR A 72 10.90 -17.91 14.06
CA THR A 72 12.30 -18.31 14.32
C THR A 72 12.67 -17.96 15.76
#